data_AF-J5X0X9-F1
#
_entry.id   AF-J5X0X9-F1
#
_cell.length_a   1.000
_cell.length_b   1.000
_cell.length_c   1.000
_cell.angle_alpha   90.00
_cell.angle_beta   90.00
_cell.angle_gamma   90.00
#
_symmetry.space_group_name_H-M   'P 1'
#
loop_
_entity.id
_entity.type
_entity.pdbx_description
1 polymer ?
#
loop_
_entity_poly.entity_id
_entity_poly.type
_entity_poly.pdbx_seq_one_letter_code
_entity_poly.pdbx_strand_id
1 'polypeptide(L)'
;MSEAKPQDGSTVKGYRTLTAGDIERMNRLKGVSRHFCSLLDTERGELLATRFDPNDPTRMTVEMFLCVGQGRFSFTGGDKRIGETPAASLGDGFSDKVYQPGEDVSSDPRSENWFNSTEVGGTSSGTGLDMAQTSPDSDDIIADSMMVTGATVTFTGLDTDDDDDGDEDDNALPESWVAGTIVEIKSPTNFLISTSSGYSVFASKLLTEIAPAVGMPVTLSFNSVDYDLFIAAYTPGQDAVPGEGGSAAKIQASAAPTTYDYSLGSTTFTVTWHGTTYTVSLVADYVNMSGLLAAITEGLTNLYTGETEYQWLPAFLMEIN
;
A
#
# COMPACT_ATOMS: atom_id res chain seq x y z
N MET A 1 -36.26 -33.07 -26.24
CA MET A 1 -35.33 -33.86 -25.40
C MET A 1 -33.94 -33.71 -25.99
N SER A 2 -33.20 -32.66 -25.61
CA SER A 2 -31.81 -32.48 -26.07
C SER A 2 -30.90 -33.24 -25.12
N GLU A 3 -30.25 -34.29 -25.61
CA GLU A 3 -29.18 -34.98 -24.88
C GLU A 3 -27.96 -34.06 -24.78
N ALA A 4 -27.61 -33.64 -23.56
CA ALA A 4 -26.30 -33.07 -23.28
C ALA A 4 -25.34 -34.24 -23.00
N LYS A 5 -24.34 -34.46 -23.88
CA LYS A 5 -23.29 -35.47 -23.67
C LYS A 5 -22.15 -34.87 -22.82
N PRO A 6 -21.58 -35.61 -21.86
CA PRO A 6 -20.38 -35.17 -21.16
C PRO A 6 -19.17 -35.22 -22.11
N GLN A 7 -18.19 -34.35 -21.88
CA GLN A 7 -17.02 -34.14 -22.77
C GLN A 7 -16.02 -35.30 -22.80
N ASP A 8 -16.22 -36.35 -22.01
CA ASP A 8 -15.33 -37.52 -21.95
C ASP A 8 -15.72 -38.68 -22.88
N GLY A 9 -16.79 -38.53 -23.66
CA GLY A 9 -17.27 -39.54 -24.60
C GLY A 9 -17.98 -40.73 -23.95
N SER A 10 -18.24 -40.71 -22.64
CA SER A 10 -18.99 -41.75 -21.95
C SER A 10 -20.50 -41.65 -22.23
N THR A 11 -21.14 -42.81 -22.44
CA THR A 11 -22.60 -42.90 -22.59
C THR A 11 -23.24 -42.94 -21.20
N VAL A 12 -23.62 -41.77 -20.67
CA VAL A 12 -24.32 -41.70 -19.37
C VAL A 12 -25.77 -42.13 -19.53
N LYS A 13 -26.14 -43.25 -18.92
CA LYS A 13 -27.53 -43.70 -18.81
C LYS A 13 -28.18 -43.09 -17.57
N GLY A 14 -28.98 -42.04 -17.78
CA GLY A 14 -29.86 -41.46 -16.77
C GLY A 14 -29.32 -40.15 -16.20
N TYR A 15 -29.86 -39.04 -16.69
CA TYR A 15 -29.74 -37.75 -16.03
C TYR A 15 -30.99 -37.53 -15.19
N ARG A 16 -30.81 -37.34 -13.89
CA ARG A 16 -31.84 -36.73 -13.05
C ARG A 16 -31.42 -35.29 -12.83
N THR A 17 -32.22 -34.34 -13.29
CA THR A 17 -32.10 -32.95 -12.87
C THR A 17 -32.22 -32.93 -11.34
N LEU A 18 -31.21 -32.38 -10.67
CA LEU A 18 -31.24 -32.25 -9.21
C LEU A 18 -32.50 -31.46 -8.84
N THR A 19 -33.27 -32.00 -7.90
CA THR A 19 -34.40 -31.24 -7.37
C THR A 19 -33.89 -30.07 -6.54
N ALA A 20 -34.72 -29.06 -6.30
CA ALA A 20 -34.37 -27.95 -5.42
C ALA A 20 -33.88 -28.44 -4.04
N GLY A 21 -34.49 -29.50 -3.50
CA GLY A 21 -34.06 -30.13 -2.25
C GLY A 21 -32.71 -30.87 -2.33
N ASP A 22 -32.36 -31.45 -3.48
CA ASP A 22 -31.03 -32.05 -3.68
C ASP A 22 -29.94 -30.95 -3.71
N ILE A 23 -30.23 -29.84 -4.41
CA ILE A 23 -29.33 -28.67 -4.50
C ILE A 23 -29.15 -28.04 -3.11
N GLU A 24 -30.23 -27.87 -2.36
CA GLU A 24 -30.20 -27.34 -1.00
C GLU A 24 -29.34 -28.20 -0.06
N ARG A 25 -29.50 -29.53 -0.12
CA ARG A 25 -28.66 -30.47 0.65
C ARG A 25 -27.17 -30.35 0.28
N MET A 26 -26.85 -30.26 -1.01
CA MET A 26 -25.48 -30.08 -1.47
C MET A 26 -24.91 -28.72 -1.00
N ASN A 27 -25.70 -27.66 -1.07
CA ASN A 27 -25.29 -26.33 -0.61
C ASN A 27 -25.07 -26.29 0.90
N ARG A 28 -25.88 -27.01 1.67
CA ARG A 28 -25.68 -27.19 3.12
C ARG A 28 -24.36 -27.88 3.42
N LEU A 29 -24.03 -28.95 2.70
CA LEU A 29 -22.74 -29.66 2.86
C LEU A 29 -21.54 -28.75 2.50
N LYS A 30 -21.65 -28.01 1.40
CA LYS A 30 -20.65 -26.99 1.02
C LYS A 30 -20.53 -25.88 2.08
N GLY A 31 -21.63 -25.49 2.71
CA GLY A 31 -21.66 -24.55 3.83
C GLY A 31 -20.88 -25.06 5.04
N VAL A 32 -21.08 -26.33 5.41
CA VAL A 32 -20.33 -26.97 6.50
C VAL A 32 -18.84 -27.02 6.19
N SER A 33 -18.46 -27.38 4.96
CA SER A 33 -17.04 -27.40 4.56
C SER A 33 -16.39 -26.02 4.62
N ARG A 34 -17.06 -24.97 4.12
CA ARG A 34 -16.54 -23.59 4.24
C ARG A 34 -16.43 -23.14 5.69
N HIS A 35 -17.41 -23.49 6.51
CA HIS A 35 -17.37 -23.15 7.94
C HIS A 35 -16.22 -23.85 8.65
N PHE A 36 -15.97 -25.12 8.35
CA PHE A 36 -14.81 -25.86 8.85
C PHE A 36 -13.49 -25.22 8.42
N CYS A 37 -13.33 -24.86 7.14
CA CYS A 37 -12.15 -24.12 6.67
C CYS A 37 -11.98 -22.78 7.41
N SER A 38 -13.07 -22.04 7.60
CA SER A 38 -13.04 -20.78 8.37
C SER A 38 -12.63 -20.98 9.82
N LEU A 39 -13.05 -22.07 10.47
CA LEU A 39 -12.59 -22.41 11.82
C LEU A 39 -11.10 -22.76 11.81
N LEU A 40 -10.62 -23.52 10.82
CA LEU A 40 -9.19 -23.79 10.69
C LEU A 40 -8.37 -22.51 10.46
N ASP A 41 -8.88 -21.55 9.69
CA ASP A 41 -8.22 -20.26 9.47
C ASP A 41 -8.19 -19.41 10.75
N THR A 42 -9.29 -19.40 11.52
CA THR A 42 -9.35 -18.70 12.81
C THR A 42 -8.39 -19.30 13.82
N GLU A 43 -8.38 -20.63 13.94
CA GLU A 43 -7.55 -21.36 14.92
C GLU A 43 -6.14 -21.64 14.38
N ARG A 44 -5.77 -21.10 13.21
CA ARG A 44 -4.50 -21.37 12.55
C ARG A 44 -3.29 -21.03 13.43
N GLY A 45 -3.41 -20.00 14.27
CA GLY A 45 -2.36 -19.61 15.22
C GLY A 45 -2.19 -20.58 16.40
N GLU A 46 -3.25 -21.31 16.76
CA GLU A 46 -3.23 -22.26 17.88
C GLU A 46 -2.98 -23.71 17.42
N LEU A 47 -3.39 -24.05 16.19
CA LEU A 47 -3.23 -25.38 15.60
C LEU A 47 -1.87 -25.62 14.93
N LEU A 48 -1.09 -24.55 14.69
CA LEU A 48 0.22 -24.62 14.07
C LEU A 48 1.29 -24.27 15.09
N ALA A 49 2.06 -25.28 15.50
CA ALA A 49 3.27 -25.06 16.27
C ALA A 49 4.46 -24.92 15.32
N THR A 50 5.20 -23.82 15.43
CA THR A 50 6.51 -23.68 14.82
C THR A 50 7.56 -24.04 15.85
N ARG A 51 8.46 -24.96 15.49
CA ARG A 51 9.51 -25.45 16.40
C ARG A 51 10.86 -25.37 15.71
N PHE A 52 11.87 -24.97 16.47
CA PHE A 52 13.27 -25.12 16.07
C PHE A 52 13.79 -26.48 16.52
N ASP A 53 14.66 -27.08 15.72
CA ASP A 53 15.38 -28.29 16.15
C ASP A 53 16.32 -27.92 17.32
N PRO A 54 16.19 -28.56 18.50
CA PRO A 54 17.07 -28.28 19.64
C PRO A 54 18.56 -28.50 19.35
N ASN A 55 18.90 -29.30 18.34
CA ASN A 55 20.27 -29.61 17.95
C ASN A 55 20.74 -28.85 16.70
N ASP A 56 19.83 -28.16 15.99
CA ASP A 56 20.12 -27.37 14.80
C ASP A 56 19.19 -26.14 14.72
N PRO A 57 19.61 -24.98 15.24
CA PRO A 57 18.78 -23.77 15.28
C PRO A 57 18.50 -23.18 13.89
N THR A 58 19.15 -23.68 12.83
CA THR A 58 18.86 -23.27 11.45
C THR A 58 17.67 -24.02 10.84
N ARG A 59 17.22 -25.09 11.52
CA ARG A 59 16.13 -25.94 11.08
C ARG A 59 14.84 -25.57 11.81
N MET A 60 13.93 -24.96 11.08
CA MET A 60 12.58 -24.63 11.55
C MET A 60 11.56 -25.59 10.90
N THR A 61 10.71 -26.21 11.72
CA THR A 61 9.64 -27.10 11.26
C THR A 61 8.28 -26.59 11.69
N VAL A 62 7.31 -26.65 10.77
CA VAL A 62 5.90 -26.39 11.05
C VAL A 62 5.22 -27.73 11.29
N GLU A 63 4.58 -27.86 12.45
CA GLU A 63 3.88 -29.06 12.86
C GLU A 63 2.38 -28.81 12.98
N MET A 64 1.57 -29.83 12.66
CA MET A 64 0.11 -29.80 12.78
C MET A 64 -0.43 -31.17 13.20
N PHE A 65 -1.52 -31.17 13.96
CA PHE A 65 -2.25 -32.38 14.35
C PHE A 65 -3.74 -32.21 14.06
N LEU A 66 -4.23 -32.94 13.05
CA LEU A 66 -5.56 -32.71 12.49
C LEU A 66 -6.42 -33.97 12.47
N CYS A 67 -7.68 -33.83 12.87
CA CYS A 67 -8.71 -34.83 12.62
C CYS A 67 -9.27 -34.66 11.20
N VAL A 68 -8.87 -35.55 10.29
CA VAL A 68 -9.28 -35.50 8.86
C VAL A 68 -10.68 -36.08 8.64
N GLY A 69 -11.22 -36.86 9.59
CA GLY A 69 -12.57 -37.40 9.52
C GLY A 69 -12.90 -38.45 10.59
N GLN A 70 -14.17 -38.82 10.69
CA GLN A 70 -14.64 -39.85 11.62
C GLN A 70 -14.62 -41.24 10.97
N GLY A 71 -13.88 -42.18 11.55
CA GLY A 71 -13.79 -43.57 11.09
C GLY A 71 -12.37 -43.99 10.73
N ARG A 72 -12.24 -45.16 10.10
CA ARG A 72 -10.96 -45.69 9.64
C ARG A 72 -10.72 -45.27 8.20
N PHE A 73 -9.62 -44.55 7.97
CA PHE A 73 -9.21 -44.09 6.64
C PHE A 73 -7.81 -44.61 6.32
N SER A 74 -7.58 -44.91 5.05
CA SER A 74 -6.25 -45.23 4.51
C SER A 74 -5.90 -44.20 3.46
N PHE A 75 -4.73 -43.59 3.60
CA PHE A 75 -4.22 -42.61 2.65
C PHE A 75 -3.03 -43.20 1.88
N THR A 76 -2.98 -42.98 0.58
CA THR A 76 -1.81 -43.25 -0.25
C THR A 76 -0.92 -42.00 -0.35
N GLY A 77 0.33 -42.17 -0.80
CA GLY A 77 1.29 -41.05 -0.87
C GLY A 77 0.88 -39.91 -1.81
N GLY A 78 -0.06 -40.14 -2.73
CA GLY A 78 -0.60 -39.11 -3.63
C GLY A 78 -1.80 -38.34 -3.07
N ASP A 79 -2.42 -38.85 -2.00
CA ASP A 79 -3.62 -38.24 -1.40
C ASP A 79 -3.27 -37.03 -0.51
N LYS A 80 -2.00 -36.93 -0.09
CA LYS A 80 -1.49 -35.85 0.77
C LYS A 80 -0.76 -34.81 -0.06
N ARG A 81 -1.14 -33.54 0.13
CA ARG A 81 -0.53 -32.40 -0.55
C ARG A 81 -0.35 -31.24 0.42
N ILE A 82 0.71 -30.47 0.20
CA ILE A 82 0.92 -29.16 0.84
C ILE A 82 0.76 -28.12 -0.26
N GLY A 83 -0.35 -27.36 -0.21
CA GLY A 83 -0.82 -26.60 -1.36
C GLY A 83 -1.09 -27.53 -2.55
N GLU A 84 -0.51 -27.21 -3.70
CA GLU A 84 -0.60 -28.06 -4.90
C GLU A 84 0.47 -29.17 -4.97
N THR A 85 1.46 -29.15 -4.07
CA THR A 85 2.62 -30.04 -4.13
C THR A 85 2.32 -31.38 -3.44
N PRO A 86 2.45 -32.53 -4.15
CA PRO A 86 2.29 -33.85 -3.53
C PRO A 86 3.35 -34.12 -2.47
N ALA A 87 2.96 -34.77 -1.37
CA ALA A 87 3.85 -35.11 -0.25
C ALA A 87 5.09 -35.92 -0.70
N ALA A 88 4.91 -36.84 -1.66
CA ALA A 88 6.02 -37.62 -2.21
C ALA A 88 7.11 -36.77 -2.90
N SER A 89 6.77 -35.57 -3.37
CA SER A 89 7.71 -34.65 -4.03
C SER A 89 8.51 -33.80 -3.05
N LEU A 90 8.14 -33.78 -1.76
CA LEU A 90 8.78 -32.96 -0.73
C LEU A 90 9.99 -33.63 -0.08
N GLY A 91 10.22 -34.93 -0.35
CA GLY A 91 11.35 -35.68 0.18
C GLY A 91 11.43 -35.61 1.72
N ASP A 92 12.62 -35.38 2.24
CA ASP A 92 12.89 -35.28 3.68
C ASP A 92 12.30 -34.02 4.34
N GLY A 93 11.72 -33.11 3.56
CA GLY A 93 11.03 -31.91 4.03
C GLY A 93 9.60 -32.16 4.53
N PHE A 94 9.07 -33.39 4.39
CA PHE A 94 7.72 -33.74 4.83
C PHE A 94 7.71 -35.09 5.56
N SER A 95 7.04 -35.14 6.71
CA SER A 95 6.75 -36.39 7.42
C SER A 95 5.35 -36.36 8.00
N ASP A 96 4.68 -37.51 8.02
CA ASP A 96 3.34 -37.64 8.58
C ASP A 96 3.16 -38.97 9.31
N LYS A 97 2.20 -38.98 10.24
CA LYS A 97 1.76 -40.18 10.93
C LYS A 97 0.24 -40.16 11.02
N VAL A 98 -0.40 -41.23 10.55
CA VAL A 98 -1.86 -41.37 10.57
C VAL A 98 -2.24 -42.21 11.77
N TYR A 99 -3.01 -41.63 12.68
CA TYR A 99 -3.58 -42.31 13.83
C TYR A 99 -4.99 -42.84 13.50
N GLN A 100 -5.24 -44.11 13.75
CA GLN A 100 -6.55 -44.72 13.63
C GLN A 100 -7.39 -44.49 14.90
N PRO A 101 -8.73 -44.59 14.83
CA PRO A 101 -9.59 -44.45 16.00
C PRO A 101 -9.19 -45.40 17.14
N GLY A 102 -8.86 -44.82 18.29
CA GLY A 102 -8.46 -45.54 19.51
C GLY A 102 -6.95 -45.76 19.66
N GLU A 103 -6.12 -45.31 18.71
CA GLU A 103 -4.67 -45.33 18.88
C GLU A 103 -4.20 -44.24 19.87
N ASP A 104 -3.14 -44.56 20.61
CA ASP A 104 -2.53 -43.64 21.56
C ASP A 104 -1.67 -42.60 20.83
N VAL A 105 -1.92 -41.33 21.15
CA VAL A 105 -1.27 -40.15 20.57
C VAL A 105 -0.39 -39.44 21.59
N SER A 106 -0.39 -39.85 22.86
CA SER A 106 0.26 -39.15 23.97
C SER A 106 1.78 -39.00 23.86
N SER A 107 2.42 -39.80 23.00
CA SER A 107 3.86 -39.72 22.71
C SER A 107 4.20 -38.80 21.53
N ASP A 108 3.19 -38.25 20.86
CA ASP A 108 3.37 -37.33 19.74
C ASP A 108 3.29 -35.89 20.24
N PRO A 109 4.38 -35.12 20.20
CA PRO A 109 4.39 -33.74 20.68
C PRO A 109 3.46 -32.82 19.88
N ARG A 110 3.01 -33.26 18.69
CA ARG A 110 2.02 -32.55 17.89
C ARG A 110 0.61 -32.66 18.47
N SER A 111 0.35 -33.66 19.31
CA SER A 111 -0.94 -33.83 20.00
C SER A 111 -1.09 -32.91 21.22
N GLU A 112 -0.03 -32.21 21.62
CA GLU A 112 -0.03 -31.27 22.72
C GLU A 112 -0.68 -29.95 22.29
N ASN A 113 -1.63 -29.46 23.08
CA ASN A 113 -2.20 -28.13 22.88
C ASN A 113 -1.43 -27.11 23.71
N TRP A 114 -0.64 -26.29 23.05
CA TRP A 114 0.10 -25.18 23.66
C TRP A 114 -0.77 -23.93 23.55
N PHE A 115 -1.48 -23.60 24.62
CA PHE A 115 -2.25 -22.37 24.71
C PHE A 115 -1.59 -21.42 25.71
N ASN A 116 -1.53 -20.14 25.38
CA ASN A 116 -1.05 -19.13 26.30
C ASN A 116 -2.12 -18.90 27.38
N SER A 117 -1.77 -19.19 28.64
CA SER A 117 -2.66 -18.92 29.77
C SER A 117 -2.80 -17.40 29.95
N THR A 118 -4.02 -16.88 29.92
CA THR A 118 -4.29 -15.45 30.18
C THR A 118 -4.08 -15.05 31.64
N GLU A 119 -3.98 -16.02 32.56
CA GLU A 119 -3.79 -15.81 34.00
C GLU A 119 -2.31 -15.81 34.42
N VAL A 120 -1.42 -16.32 33.57
CA VAL A 120 0.01 -16.39 33.83
C VAL A 120 0.73 -15.67 32.69
N GLY A 121 0.87 -14.35 32.83
CA GLY A 121 1.76 -13.58 31.97
C GLY A 121 3.18 -14.15 32.06
N GLY A 122 3.86 -14.23 30.92
CA GLY A 122 5.28 -14.61 30.88
C GLY A 122 6.07 -13.77 31.89
N THR A 123 6.89 -14.41 32.71
CA THR A 123 7.70 -13.73 33.71
C THR A 123 8.99 -13.26 33.05
N SER A 124 9.08 -11.97 32.74
CA SER A 124 10.29 -11.33 32.19
C SER A 124 11.32 -10.97 33.26
N SER A 125 11.15 -11.40 34.51
CA SER A 125 12.07 -11.06 35.61
C SER A 125 12.49 -12.28 36.42
N GLY A 126 13.71 -12.73 36.17
CA GLY A 126 14.54 -13.40 37.18
C GLY A 126 15.09 -14.77 36.78
N THR A 127 16.32 -14.81 36.24
CA THR A 127 17.33 -15.90 36.31
C THR A 127 16.89 -17.37 36.06
N GLY A 128 15.68 -17.62 35.58
CA GLY A 128 15.16 -18.93 35.19
C GLY A 128 15.19 -19.13 33.68
N LEU A 129 14.97 -20.38 33.23
CA LEU A 129 14.79 -20.68 31.81
C LEU A 129 13.57 -19.94 31.28
N ASP A 130 13.83 -19.04 30.35
CA ASP A 130 12.84 -18.23 29.66
C ASP A 130 11.88 -19.13 28.86
N MET A 131 10.59 -18.99 29.15
CA MET A 131 9.50 -19.68 28.45
C MET A 131 8.54 -18.70 27.80
N ALA A 132 8.82 -17.39 27.90
CA ALA A 132 8.10 -16.39 27.15
C ALA A 132 8.85 -16.20 25.83
N GLN A 133 8.28 -16.74 24.75
CA GLN A 133 8.57 -16.32 23.38
C GLN A 133 9.91 -16.82 22.79
N THR A 134 9.82 -17.87 21.95
CA THR A 134 10.93 -18.35 21.08
C THR A 134 11.05 -17.58 19.76
N SER A 135 10.59 -16.33 19.70
CA SER A 135 11.03 -15.41 18.65
C SER A 135 12.33 -14.78 19.12
N PRO A 136 13.34 -14.54 18.27
CA PRO A 136 14.39 -13.60 18.66
C PRO A 136 13.69 -12.31 19.08
N ASP A 137 13.96 -11.85 20.30
CA ASP A 137 13.67 -10.46 20.63
C ASP A 137 14.47 -9.63 19.62
N SER A 138 13.76 -8.86 18.81
CA SER A 138 14.40 -7.75 18.12
C SER A 138 14.65 -6.70 19.19
N ASP A 139 15.92 -6.47 19.51
CA ASP A 139 16.29 -5.31 20.30
C ASP A 139 15.99 -4.07 19.46
N ASP A 140 14.85 -3.47 19.76
CA ASP A 140 14.38 -2.23 19.17
C ASP A 140 14.93 -1.05 19.98
N ILE A 141 15.01 0.09 19.32
CA ILE A 141 15.40 1.36 19.92
C ILE A 141 14.26 2.35 19.75
N ILE A 142 14.05 3.19 20.76
CA ILE A 142 13.16 4.35 20.66
C ILE A 142 14.07 5.57 20.47
N ALA A 143 13.69 6.50 19.61
CA ALA A 143 14.43 7.75 19.46
C ALA A 143 13.48 8.90 19.12
N ASP A 144 13.76 10.09 19.65
CA ASP A 144 13.03 11.31 19.30
C ASP A 144 13.13 11.62 17.80
N SER A 145 14.31 11.39 17.22
CA SER A 145 14.53 11.55 15.79
C SER A 145 15.69 10.72 15.25
N MET A 146 15.63 10.43 13.96
CA MET A 146 16.66 9.74 13.20
C MET A 146 17.05 10.59 11.98
N MET A 147 18.35 10.72 11.73
CA MET A 147 18.92 11.31 10.53
C MET A 147 19.72 10.25 9.77
N VAL A 148 19.44 10.11 8.48
CA VAL A 148 20.19 9.21 7.58
C VAL A 148 21.00 10.06 6.61
N THR A 149 22.31 9.85 6.58
CA THR A 149 23.23 10.51 5.63
C THR A 149 24.18 9.50 5.02
N GLY A 150 23.95 9.16 3.75
CA GLY A 150 24.70 8.08 3.08
C GLY A 150 24.54 6.75 3.79
N ALA A 151 25.64 6.18 4.28
CA ALA A 151 25.66 4.93 5.05
C ALA A 151 25.64 5.15 6.58
N THR A 152 25.51 6.40 7.02
CA THR A 152 25.52 6.75 8.44
C THR A 152 24.10 7.06 8.90
N VAL A 153 23.70 6.45 10.01
CA VAL A 153 22.45 6.72 10.71
C VAL A 153 22.80 7.34 12.06
N THR A 154 22.12 8.41 12.43
CA THR A 154 22.34 9.12 13.70
C THR A 154 21.00 9.31 14.37
N PHE A 155 20.93 9.02 15.67
CA PHE A 155 19.75 9.17 16.49
C PHE A 155 19.93 10.34 17.45
N THR A 156 18.82 11.00 17.81
CA THR A 156 18.77 12.01 18.87
C THR A 156 17.73 11.56 19.88
N GLY A 157 18.07 11.62 21.18
CA GLY A 157 17.19 11.16 22.26
C GLY A 157 16.95 9.66 22.15
N LEU A 158 18.02 8.89 21.95
CA LEU A 158 17.93 7.45 21.77
C LEU A 158 17.79 6.77 23.14
N ASP A 159 16.82 5.88 23.24
CA ASP A 159 16.50 5.12 24.43
C ASP A 159 16.34 3.63 24.08
N THR A 160 16.72 2.77 25.01
CA THR A 160 16.58 1.31 24.92
C THR A 160 15.37 0.79 25.69
N ASP A 161 14.73 1.63 26.51
CA ASP A 161 13.45 1.32 27.16
C ASP A 161 12.50 2.53 27.12
N ASP A 162 11.31 2.39 27.73
CA ASP A 162 10.28 3.42 27.81
C ASP A 162 10.27 4.17 29.16
N ASP A 163 11.28 3.94 30.01
CA ASP A 163 11.35 4.52 31.35
C ASP A 163 12.26 5.77 31.35
N ASP A 164 11.62 6.93 31.57
CA ASP A 164 12.16 8.31 31.61
C ASP A 164 13.20 8.57 32.75
N ASP A 165 13.81 7.53 33.32
CA ASP A 165 14.43 7.52 34.64
C ASP A 165 15.97 7.65 34.63
N GLY A 166 16.55 8.48 33.77
CA GLY A 166 17.92 9.01 33.98
C GLY A 166 19.03 7.97 34.21
N ASP A 167 18.90 6.81 33.59
CA ASP A 167 19.85 5.71 33.66
C ASP A 167 21.15 6.01 32.88
N GLU A 168 22.23 5.29 33.21
CA GLU A 168 23.57 5.52 32.63
C GLU A 168 23.68 5.14 31.13
N ASP A 169 22.61 4.55 30.58
CA ASP A 169 22.53 4.03 29.21
C ASP A 169 21.78 4.96 28.23
N ASP A 170 21.40 6.18 28.67
CA ASP A 170 20.82 7.23 27.83
C ASP A 170 21.69 7.46 26.59
N ASN A 171 21.09 7.26 25.43
CA ASN A 171 21.68 7.44 24.11
C ASN A 171 22.73 6.37 23.69
N ALA A 172 22.66 5.16 24.23
CA ALA A 172 23.47 4.00 23.83
C ALA A 172 22.70 2.99 22.95
N LEU A 173 23.36 2.44 21.92
CA LEU A 173 22.77 1.34 21.13
C LEU A 173 22.76 0.03 21.94
N PRO A 174 21.80 -0.88 21.70
CA PRO A 174 21.75 -2.18 22.37
C PRO A 174 23.06 -2.96 22.21
N GLU A 175 23.50 -3.66 23.26
CA GLU A 175 24.74 -4.45 23.21
C GLU A 175 24.73 -5.55 22.12
N SER A 176 23.55 -5.97 21.66
CA SER A 176 23.35 -6.94 20.59
C SER A 176 23.65 -6.39 19.18
N TRP A 177 23.68 -5.07 19.01
CA TRP A 177 23.97 -4.41 17.74
C TRP A 177 25.48 -4.36 17.47
N VAL A 178 26.07 -5.53 17.29
CA VAL A 178 27.50 -5.70 16.98
C VAL A 178 27.79 -5.60 15.48
N ALA A 179 29.07 -5.45 15.12
CA ALA A 179 29.49 -5.42 13.72
C ALA A 179 29.07 -6.70 12.98
N GLY A 180 28.27 -6.54 11.91
CA GLY A 180 27.73 -7.64 11.12
C GLY A 180 26.25 -7.94 11.41
N THR A 181 25.65 -7.34 12.44
CA THR A 181 24.21 -7.38 12.68
C THR A 181 23.46 -6.71 11.52
N ILE A 182 22.38 -7.35 11.05
CA ILE A 182 21.48 -6.79 10.05
C ILE A 182 20.38 -6.04 10.79
N VAL A 183 20.31 -4.74 10.57
CA VAL A 183 19.28 -3.87 11.16
C VAL A 183 18.26 -3.51 10.08
N GLU A 184 16.98 -3.67 10.39
CA GLU A 184 15.89 -3.19 9.54
C GLU A 184 15.45 -1.81 10.01
N ILE A 185 15.60 -0.79 9.16
CA ILE A 185 15.17 0.57 9.49
C ILE A 185 13.85 0.86 8.77
N LYS A 186 12.78 1.09 9.53
CA LYS A 186 11.46 1.45 9.01
C LYS A 186 11.23 2.95 9.17
N SER A 187 11.31 3.69 8.07
CA SER A 187 10.98 5.12 8.03
C SER A 187 9.65 5.34 7.28
N PRO A 188 8.52 5.54 7.97
CA PRO A 188 7.24 5.75 7.31
C PRO A 188 7.22 7.09 6.58
N THR A 189 6.61 7.11 5.39
CA THR A 189 6.38 8.34 4.62
C THR A 189 5.03 8.29 3.93
N ASN A 190 4.39 9.45 3.88
CA ASN A 190 3.15 9.64 3.13
C ASN A 190 3.45 10.21 1.75
N PHE A 191 2.91 9.58 0.71
CA PHE A 191 3.00 10.06 -0.67
C PHE A 191 1.64 10.49 -1.19
N LEU A 192 1.62 11.58 -1.96
CA LEU A 192 0.46 11.92 -2.78
C LEU A 192 0.51 11.06 -4.05
N ILE A 193 -0.59 10.33 -4.30
CA ILE A 193 -0.75 9.48 -5.47
C ILE A 193 -1.78 10.13 -6.39
N SER A 194 -1.39 10.34 -7.64
CA SER A 194 -2.27 10.76 -8.71
C SER A 194 -2.35 9.68 -9.79
N THR A 195 -3.27 9.84 -10.74
CA THR A 195 -3.36 8.94 -11.89
C THR A 195 -3.10 9.71 -13.18
N SER A 196 -2.24 9.16 -14.04
CA SER A 196 -1.94 9.74 -15.35
C SER A 196 -1.76 8.62 -16.36
N SER A 197 -2.49 8.69 -17.47
CA SER A 197 -2.42 7.70 -18.58
C SER A 197 -2.52 6.24 -18.14
N GLY A 198 -3.30 5.95 -17.10
CA GLY A 198 -3.48 4.59 -16.57
C GLY A 198 -2.40 4.13 -15.58
N TYR A 199 -1.44 5.00 -15.23
CA TYR A 199 -0.42 4.74 -14.23
C TYR A 199 -0.69 5.51 -12.93
N SER A 200 -0.30 4.93 -11.80
CA SER A 200 -0.17 5.63 -10.52
C SER A 200 1.11 6.46 -10.53
N VAL A 201 0.99 7.76 -10.24
CA VAL A 201 2.11 8.70 -10.22
C VAL A 201 2.34 9.17 -8.79
N PHE A 202 3.51 8.86 -8.27
CA PHE A 202 4.00 9.30 -6.97
C PHE A 202 4.84 10.57 -7.16
N ALA A 203 4.53 11.64 -6.44
CA ALA A 203 5.27 12.89 -6.49
C ALA A 203 5.77 13.27 -5.08
N SER A 204 7.08 13.22 -4.87
CA SER A 204 7.74 13.68 -3.64
C SER A 204 9.24 13.86 -3.86
N LYS A 205 9.85 14.83 -3.17
CA LYS A 205 11.31 15.01 -3.16
C LYS A 205 12.03 13.81 -2.53
N LEU A 206 11.38 13.12 -1.60
CA LEU A 206 11.90 11.94 -0.90
C LEU A 206 12.15 10.76 -1.84
N LEU A 207 11.45 10.70 -2.99
CA LEU A 207 11.69 9.64 -3.99
C LEU A 207 13.09 9.73 -4.61
N THR A 208 13.84 10.81 -4.41
CA THR A 208 15.23 10.91 -4.85
C THR A 208 16.14 9.98 -4.06
N GLU A 209 15.79 9.66 -2.80
CA GLU A 209 16.59 8.82 -1.91
C GLU A 209 16.66 7.36 -2.36
N ILE A 210 15.62 6.88 -3.06
CA ILE A 210 15.56 5.52 -3.60
C ILE A 210 16.25 5.39 -4.98
N ALA A 211 16.87 6.46 -5.49
CA ALA A 211 17.56 6.50 -6.79
C ALA A 211 16.78 5.81 -7.94
N PRO A 212 15.53 6.25 -8.22
CA PRO A 212 14.61 5.51 -9.06
C PRO A 212 15.09 5.46 -10.52
N ALA A 213 14.89 4.31 -11.16
CA ALA A 213 15.25 4.08 -12.55
C ALA A 213 14.09 3.40 -13.31
N VAL A 214 13.93 3.72 -14.59
CA VAL A 214 12.94 3.05 -15.44
C VAL A 214 13.24 1.55 -15.52
N GLY A 215 12.24 0.72 -15.26
CA GLY A 215 12.37 -0.73 -15.19
C GLY A 215 12.87 -1.27 -13.84
N MET A 216 13.10 -0.41 -12.84
CA MET A 216 13.39 -0.86 -11.47
C MET A 216 12.19 -1.64 -10.90
N PRO A 217 12.40 -2.86 -10.37
CA PRO A 217 11.34 -3.63 -9.74
C PRO A 217 10.93 -2.98 -8.42
N VAL A 218 9.63 -2.93 -8.15
CA VAL A 218 9.05 -2.44 -6.90
C VAL A 218 7.87 -3.34 -6.52
N THR A 219 7.67 -3.55 -5.22
CA THR A 219 6.55 -4.34 -4.73
C THR A 219 5.53 -3.41 -4.09
N LEU A 220 4.28 -3.50 -4.54
CA LEU A 220 3.15 -2.84 -3.90
C LEU A 220 2.39 -3.88 -3.09
N SER A 221 2.37 -3.71 -1.77
CA SER A 221 1.53 -4.52 -0.89
C SER A 221 0.21 -3.80 -0.62
N PHE A 222 -0.92 -4.40 -1.01
CA PHE A 222 -2.25 -3.86 -0.75
C PHE A 222 -3.19 -4.97 -0.28
N ASN A 223 -3.85 -4.77 0.86
CA ASN A 223 -4.73 -5.77 1.49
C ASN A 223 -4.09 -7.17 1.60
N SER A 224 -2.82 -7.22 2.02
CA SER A 224 -2.04 -8.46 2.16
C SER A 224 -1.80 -9.23 0.85
N VAL A 225 -1.95 -8.55 -0.30
CA VAL A 225 -1.55 -9.06 -1.61
C VAL A 225 -0.37 -8.24 -2.10
N ASP A 226 0.70 -8.92 -2.49
CA ASP A 226 1.87 -8.32 -3.09
C ASP A 226 1.73 -8.29 -4.61
N TYR A 227 2.02 -7.13 -5.20
CA TYR A 227 2.04 -6.90 -6.63
C TYR A 227 3.47 -6.53 -7.03
N ASP A 228 4.09 -7.39 -7.84
CA ASP A 228 5.37 -7.09 -8.46
C ASP A 228 5.16 -6.14 -9.65
N LEU A 229 5.71 -4.94 -9.52
CA LEU A 229 5.55 -3.85 -10.46
C LEU A 229 6.93 -3.34 -10.91
N PHE A 230 6.92 -2.45 -11.91
CA PHE A 230 8.12 -1.79 -12.40
C PHE A 230 7.88 -0.29 -12.54
N ILE A 231 8.91 0.52 -12.29
CA ILE A 231 8.86 1.96 -12.55
C ILE A 231 8.78 2.17 -14.07
N ALA A 232 7.62 2.61 -14.56
CA ALA A 232 7.38 2.83 -15.99
C ALA A 232 8.09 4.07 -16.53
N ALA A 233 8.12 5.14 -15.73
CA ALA A 233 8.77 6.40 -16.07
C ALA A 233 9.23 7.11 -14.79
N TYR A 234 10.32 7.87 -14.89
CA TYR A 234 10.81 8.71 -13.81
C TYR A 234 11.17 10.09 -14.37
N THR A 235 10.68 11.13 -13.69
CA THR A 235 11.06 12.52 -13.95
C THR A 235 11.83 13.02 -12.74
N PRO A 236 13.11 13.39 -12.88
CA PRO A 236 13.88 13.96 -11.80
C PRO A 236 13.20 15.17 -11.19
N GLY A 237 13.25 15.28 -9.86
CA GLY A 237 12.82 16.48 -9.17
C GLY A 237 13.63 17.67 -9.66
N GLN A 238 12.94 18.69 -10.13
CA GLN A 238 13.55 19.98 -10.45
C GLN A 238 13.22 20.92 -9.29
N ASP A 239 14.21 21.66 -8.79
CA ASP A 239 13.92 22.76 -7.89
C ASP A 239 12.98 23.75 -8.58
N ALA A 240 12.15 24.42 -7.78
CA ALA A 240 11.40 25.55 -8.29
C ALA A 240 12.42 26.54 -8.85
N VAL A 241 12.58 26.55 -10.17
CA VAL A 241 13.31 27.61 -10.85
C VAL A 241 12.48 28.85 -10.56
N PRO A 242 13.01 29.84 -9.80
CA PRO A 242 12.30 31.09 -9.65
C PRO A 242 12.01 31.56 -11.05
N GLY A 243 10.73 31.68 -11.39
CA GLY A 243 10.38 32.37 -12.62
C GLY A 243 11.09 33.72 -12.54
N GLU A 244 11.96 33.99 -13.51
CA GLU A 244 12.21 35.37 -13.90
C GLU A 244 10.83 35.91 -14.24
N GLY A 245 10.16 36.50 -13.24
CA GLY A 245 8.86 37.08 -13.41
C GLY A 245 8.98 38.00 -14.60
N GLY A 246 8.30 37.66 -15.70
CA GLY A 246 8.29 38.51 -16.87
C GLY A 246 7.96 39.92 -16.41
N SER A 247 8.72 40.92 -16.89
CA SER A 247 8.38 42.32 -16.61
C SER A 247 6.91 42.52 -16.94
N ALA A 248 6.14 43.06 -15.99
CA ALA A 248 4.71 43.28 -16.19
C ALA A 248 4.50 43.98 -17.54
N ALA A 249 3.79 43.31 -18.46
CA ALA A 249 3.48 43.89 -19.74
C ALA A 249 2.46 45.02 -19.49
N LYS A 250 2.88 46.27 -19.66
CA LYS A 250 2.00 47.43 -19.56
C LYS A 250 1.58 47.85 -20.96
N ILE A 251 0.27 47.85 -21.22
CA ILE A 251 -0.31 48.49 -22.40
C ILE A 251 -0.96 49.78 -21.92
N GLN A 252 -0.51 50.92 -22.44
CA GLN A 252 -1.11 52.23 -22.18
C GLN A 252 -1.75 52.75 -23.46
N ALA A 253 -2.92 53.37 -23.31
CA ALA A 253 -3.48 54.17 -24.39
C ALA A 253 -2.58 55.38 -24.66
N SER A 254 -2.50 55.80 -25.92
CA SER A 254 -1.69 56.97 -26.31
C SER A 254 -2.31 58.31 -25.94
N ALA A 255 -3.58 58.31 -25.49
CA ALA A 255 -4.33 59.49 -25.06
C ALA A 255 -5.57 59.08 -24.24
N ALA A 256 -6.13 60.03 -23.49
CA ALA A 256 -7.41 59.88 -22.81
C ALA A 256 -8.57 59.63 -23.80
N PRO A 257 -9.60 58.84 -23.43
CA PRO A 257 -10.77 58.64 -24.26
C PRO A 257 -11.47 59.97 -24.56
N THR A 258 -11.76 60.23 -25.84
CA THR A 258 -12.52 61.41 -26.27
C THR A 258 -14.03 61.20 -26.19
N THR A 259 -14.48 59.96 -25.97
CA THR A 259 -15.89 59.57 -25.80
C THR A 259 -16.00 58.33 -24.91
N TYR A 260 -17.14 58.18 -24.24
CA TYR A 260 -17.57 56.94 -23.57
C TYR A 260 -18.79 56.30 -24.26
N ASP A 261 -19.35 56.98 -25.25
CA ASP A 261 -20.48 56.49 -26.03
C ASP A 261 -20.00 55.87 -27.34
N TYR A 262 -20.12 54.54 -27.41
CA TYR A 262 -19.84 53.71 -28.58
C TYR A 262 -21.12 53.14 -29.20
N SER A 263 -22.31 53.58 -28.76
CA SER A 263 -23.59 53.10 -29.28
C SER A 263 -23.88 53.56 -30.72
N LEU A 264 -23.32 54.71 -31.11
CA LEU A 264 -23.48 55.29 -32.45
C LEU A 264 -22.31 54.96 -33.41
N GLY A 265 -21.24 54.35 -32.89
CA GLY A 265 -20.02 54.04 -33.63
C GLY A 265 -19.21 52.98 -32.92
N SER A 266 -19.63 51.72 -33.08
CA SER A 266 -18.98 50.59 -32.42
C SER A 266 -17.51 50.47 -32.82
N THR A 267 -16.67 50.09 -31.87
CA THR A 267 -15.24 49.89 -32.08
C THR A 267 -14.84 48.52 -31.56
N THR A 268 -14.14 47.76 -32.40
CA THR A 268 -13.60 46.45 -32.02
C THR A 268 -12.09 46.47 -32.18
N PHE A 269 -11.38 45.94 -31.19
CA PHE A 269 -9.94 45.73 -31.26
C PHE A 269 -9.61 44.35 -30.71
N THR A 270 -8.40 43.88 -31.01
CA THR A 270 -7.92 42.57 -30.57
C THR A 270 -6.65 42.71 -29.75
N VAL A 271 -6.50 41.83 -28.76
CA VAL A 271 -5.30 41.68 -27.94
C VAL A 271 -4.83 40.25 -28.10
N THR A 272 -3.60 40.05 -28.56
CA THR A 272 -3.02 38.70 -28.68
C THR A 272 -2.00 38.48 -27.58
N TRP A 273 -2.22 37.45 -26.76
CA TRP A 273 -1.38 37.07 -25.63
C TRP A 273 -1.10 35.56 -25.65
N HIS A 274 0.17 35.16 -25.60
CA HIS A 274 0.60 33.75 -25.68
C HIS A 274 -0.02 32.95 -26.85
N GLY A 275 -0.23 33.59 -28.00
CA GLY A 275 -0.81 32.95 -29.18
C GLY A 275 -2.35 32.83 -29.16
N THR A 276 -3.00 33.30 -28.09
CA THR A 276 -4.46 33.42 -28.00
C THR A 276 -4.88 34.85 -28.29
N THR A 277 -5.84 35.03 -29.21
CA THR A 277 -6.39 36.34 -29.56
C THR A 277 -7.72 36.57 -28.85
N TYR A 278 -7.78 37.63 -28.07
CA TYR A 278 -8.96 38.13 -27.37
C TYR A 278 -9.53 39.31 -28.15
N THR A 279 -10.84 39.32 -28.32
CA THR A 279 -11.55 40.37 -29.07
C THR A 279 -12.39 41.18 -28.10
N VAL A 280 -12.15 42.49 -28.05
CA VAL A 280 -12.93 43.43 -27.24
C VAL A 280 -13.77 44.29 -28.19
N SER A 281 -15.08 44.30 -27.96
CA SER A 281 -16.05 45.05 -28.76
C SER A 281 -16.81 46.04 -27.89
N LEU A 282 -16.66 47.33 -28.20
CA LEU A 282 -17.34 48.44 -27.55
C LEU A 282 -18.54 48.86 -28.40
N VAL A 283 -19.75 48.75 -27.85
CA VAL A 283 -21.02 48.90 -28.60
C VAL A 283 -22.10 49.70 -27.88
N ALA A 284 -21.80 50.24 -26.69
CA ALA A 284 -22.77 50.88 -25.81
C ALA A 284 -22.24 52.23 -25.28
N ASP A 285 -23.10 52.98 -24.59
CA ASP A 285 -22.68 54.10 -23.76
C ASP A 285 -22.25 53.63 -22.37
N TYR A 286 -20.96 53.76 -22.09
CA TYR A 286 -20.34 53.34 -20.84
C TYR A 286 -20.32 54.45 -19.78
N VAL A 287 -20.82 55.65 -20.12
CA VAL A 287 -21.04 56.81 -19.24
C VAL A 287 -19.76 57.46 -18.69
N ASN A 288 -18.78 56.67 -18.26
CA ASN A 288 -17.55 57.12 -17.61
C ASN A 288 -16.40 56.13 -17.83
N MET A 289 -15.20 56.53 -17.38
CA MET A 289 -13.99 55.73 -17.48
C MET A 289 -14.10 54.36 -16.78
N SER A 290 -14.75 54.31 -15.61
CA SER A 290 -14.91 53.04 -14.88
C SER A 290 -15.78 52.04 -15.65
N GLY A 291 -16.85 52.52 -16.30
CA GLY A 291 -17.70 51.68 -17.14
C GLY A 291 -16.98 51.18 -18.38
N LEU A 292 -16.17 52.05 -19.02
CA LEU A 292 -15.37 51.67 -20.17
C LEU A 292 -14.29 50.63 -19.80
N LEU A 293 -13.61 50.83 -18.67
CA LEU A 293 -12.60 49.89 -18.18
C LEU A 293 -13.22 48.54 -17.81
N ALA A 294 -14.41 48.53 -17.21
CA ALA A 294 -15.12 47.30 -16.89
C ALA A 294 -15.45 46.50 -18.16
N ALA A 295 -15.95 47.15 -19.22
CA ALA A 295 -16.26 46.49 -20.49
C ALA A 295 -15.01 45.92 -21.19
N ILE A 296 -13.89 46.64 -21.13
CA ILE A 296 -12.61 46.15 -21.67
C ILE A 296 -12.12 44.94 -20.85
N THR A 297 -12.18 45.02 -19.52
CA THR A 297 -11.76 43.95 -18.62
C THR A 297 -12.61 42.71 -18.81
N GLU A 298 -13.92 42.87 -18.98
CA GLU A 298 -14.86 41.78 -19.24
C GLU A 298 -14.53 41.05 -20.55
N GLY A 299 -14.21 41.79 -21.62
CA GLY A 299 -13.74 41.21 -22.88
C GLY A 299 -12.41 40.45 -22.78
N LEU A 300 -11.66 40.63 -21.68
CA LEU A 300 -10.37 40.00 -21.40
C LEU A 300 -10.45 38.96 -20.26
N THR A 301 -11.63 38.65 -19.72
CA THR A 301 -11.79 37.81 -18.51
C THR A 301 -11.18 36.40 -18.65
N ASN A 302 -11.15 35.83 -19.86
CA ASN A 302 -10.54 34.52 -20.14
C ASN A 302 -9.01 34.57 -20.27
N LEU A 303 -8.37 35.69 -19.91
CA LEU A 303 -6.91 35.77 -19.75
C LEU A 303 -6.45 35.07 -18.46
N TYR A 304 -7.35 34.92 -17.46
CA TYR A 304 -7.07 34.38 -16.13
C TYR A 304 -7.77 33.05 -15.86
N THR A 305 -7.57 32.05 -16.71
CA THR A 305 -7.96 30.67 -16.38
C THR A 305 -6.76 29.75 -16.57
N GLY A 306 -5.77 29.93 -15.70
CA GLY A 306 -4.86 28.85 -15.31
C GLY A 306 -5.23 28.44 -13.90
N GLU A 307 -6.02 27.38 -13.76
CA GLU A 307 -6.10 26.64 -12.51
C GLU A 307 -4.73 26.04 -12.25
N THR A 308 -3.89 26.74 -11.50
CA THR A 308 -2.75 26.17 -10.77
C THR A 308 -2.22 27.26 -9.85
N GLU A 309 -2.43 27.03 -8.55
CA GLU A 309 -1.47 27.28 -7.47
C GLU A 309 -0.93 28.70 -7.28
N TYR A 310 -1.04 29.20 -6.05
CA TYR A 310 -0.43 30.42 -5.52
C TYR A 310 0.89 30.80 -6.21
N GLN A 311 0.82 31.67 -7.23
CA GLN A 311 1.96 32.40 -7.77
C GLN A 311 1.66 33.88 -7.71
N TRP A 312 2.63 34.61 -7.15
CA TRP A 312 2.65 36.05 -6.98
C TRP A 312 2.27 36.77 -8.29
N LEU A 313 1.19 37.56 -8.22
CA LEU A 313 0.57 38.27 -9.34
C LEU A 313 1.51 39.33 -9.95
N PRO A 314 1.84 39.32 -11.25
CA PRO A 314 1.98 40.55 -12.00
C PRO A 314 0.56 41.02 -12.36
N ALA A 315 -0.01 41.90 -11.55
CA ALA A 315 -1.27 42.56 -11.88
C ALA A 315 -1.12 43.32 -13.20
N PHE A 316 -1.93 42.99 -14.21
CA PHE A 316 -2.02 43.77 -15.44
C PHE A 316 -2.71 45.11 -15.10
N LEU A 317 -1.92 46.13 -14.77
CA LEU A 317 -2.43 47.47 -14.45
C LEU A 317 -2.55 48.28 -15.75
N MET A 318 -3.75 48.31 -16.34
CA MET A 318 -4.05 49.23 -17.44
C MET A 318 -4.36 50.61 -16.86
N GLU A 319 -3.36 51.50 -16.89
CA GLU A 319 -3.55 52.93 -16.63
C GLU A 319 -3.93 53.63 -17.93
N ILE A 320 -5.14 54.19 -17.96
CA ILE A 320 -5.57 55.14 -18.97
C ILE A 320 -5.51 56.52 -18.30
N ASN A 321 -4.53 57.35 -18.71
CA ASN A 321 -4.46 58.76 -18.31
C ASN A 321 -5.52 59.59 -19.04
#